data_AF-A0A3S0S2U2-F1
#
_entry.id   AF-A0A3S0S2U2-F1
#
_cell.length_a   1.000
_cell.length_b   1.000
_cell.length_c   1.000
_cell.angle_alpha   90.00
_cell.angle_beta   90.00
_cell.angle_gamma   90.00
#
_symmetry.space_group_name_H-M   'P 1'
#
loop_
_entity.id
_entity.type
_entity.pdbx_description
1 polymer ?
#
loop_
_entity_poly.entity_id
_entity_poly.type
_entity_poly.pdbx_seq_one_letter_code
_entity_poly.pdbx_strand_id
1 'polypeptide(L)' 'MDGRVEQQGNLKRNTRSSYRLLVDYKLFLKEKNRHNDYNSRLIFITNYLDAINFELYGVEGREQLIAALEKSFDEDKAND' A
#
# COMPACT_ATOMS: atom_id res chain seq x y z
N MET A 1 8.63 -16.78 -39.24
CA MET A 1 8.06 -15.49 -38.79
C MET A 1 7.46 -15.78 -37.42
N ASP A 2 8.22 -15.51 -36.36
CA ASP A 2 7.92 -15.89 -34.98
C ASP A 2 7.14 -14.75 -34.31
N GLY A 3 5.89 -15.03 -33.93
CA GLY A 3 5.05 -14.10 -33.20
C GLY A 3 5.44 -14.05 -31.73
N ARG A 4 5.85 -12.89 -31.24
CA ARG A 4 5.96 -12.63 -29.79
C ARG A 4 5.07 -11.46 -29.43
N VAL A 5 3.97 -11.83 -28.78
CA VAL A 5 3.01 -10.93 -28.15
C VAL A 5 3.68 -10.30 -26.94
N GLU A 6 4.06 -9.03 -27.03
CA GLU A 6 4.59 -8.26 -25.91
C GLU A 6 3.48 -7.97 -24.89
N GLN A 7 3.32 -8.87 -23.92
CA GLN A 7 2.57 -8.61 -22.69
C GLN A 7 3.48 -7.85 -21.70
N GLN A 8 3.58 -6.53 -21.85
CA GLN A 8 4.26 -5.66 -20.86
C GLN A 8 3.42 -4.44 -20.43
N GLY A 9 2.09 -4.56 -20.48
CA GLY A 9 1.17 -3.44 -20.20
C GLY A 9 0.59 -3.35 -18.78
N ASN A 10 0.68 -4.38 -17.94
CA ASN A 10 -0.17 -4.45 -16.72
C ASN A 10 0.54 -4.43 -15.36
N LEU A 11 1.87 -4.47 -15.29
CA LEU A 11 2.60 -4.46 -14.01
C LEU A 11 2.99 -3.06 -13.49
N LYS A 12 2.85 -2.01 -14.32
CA LYS A 12 3.39 -0.66 -14.01
C LYS A 12 2.41 0.30 -13.31
N ARG A 13 1.11 0.01 -13.23
CA ARG A 13 0.14 0.89 -12.53
C ARG A 13 0.06 0.62 -11.03
N ASN A 14 0.18 -0.63 -10.60
CA ASN A 14 0.04 -0.98 -9.17
C ASN A 14 1.26 -0.58 -8.32
N THR A 15 2.47 -0.67 -8.87
CA THR A 15 3.73 -0.35 -8.16
C THR A 15 3.83 1.10 -7.72
N ARG A 16 3.27 2.04 -8.50
CA ARG A 16 3.30 3.48 -8.15
C ARG A 16 2.32 3.82 -7.02
N SER A 17 1.21 3.08 -6.93
CA SER A 17 0.20 3.25 -5.89
C SER A 17 0.66 2.67 -4.55
N SER A 18 1.24 1.45 -4.57
CA SER A 18 1.76 0.80 -3.37
C SER A 18 3.01 1.49 -2.80
N TYR A 19 3.92 1.99 -3.66
CA TYR A 19 5.06 2.78 -3.19
C TYR A 19 4.61 4.07 -2.49
N ARG A 20 3.64 4.78 -3.06
CA ARG A 20 3.10 6.00 -2.46
C ARG A 20 2.39 5.73 -1.13
N LEU A 21 1.62 4.65 -1.06
CA LEU A 21 0.98 4.19 0.17
C LEU A 21 2.01 3.93 1.29
N LEU A 22 3.13 3.28 0.98
CA LEU A 22 4.22 3.02 1.93
C LEU A 22 4.91 4.31 2.39
N VAL A 23 5.21 5.22 1.46
CA VAL A 23 5.87 6.50 1.76
C VAL A 23 4.97 7.37 2.66
N ASP A 24 3.69 7.49 2.30
CA ASP A 24 2.71 8.25 3.07
C ASP A 24 2.50 7.62 4.47
N TYR A 25 2.55 6.29 4.56
CA TYR A 25 2.48 5.59 5.85
C TYR A 25 3.72 5.85 6.74
N LYS A 26 4.94 5.79 6.18
CA LYS A 26 6.17 6.12 6.91
C LYS A 26 6.14 7.56 7.44
N LEU A 27 5.61 8.49 6.64
CA LEU A 27 5.43 9.88 7.05
C LEU A 27 4.41 9.98 8.20
N PHE A 28 3.26 9.31 8.08
CA PHE A 28 2.24 9.26 9.13
C PHE A 28 2.81 8.75 10.47
N LEU A 29 3.61 7.68 10.45
CA LEU A 29 4.25 7.15 11.66
C LEU A 29 5.15 8.20 12.32
N LYS A 30 5.95 8.91 11.52
CA LYS A 30 6.84 9.96 12.01
C LYS A 30 6.07 11.17 12.57
N GLU A 31 5.07 11.67 11.82
CA GLU A 31 4.27 12.83 12.22
C GLU A 31 3.44 12.59 13.47
N LYS A 32 2.92 11.36 13.64
CA LYS A 32 2.12 10.99 14.80
C LYS A 32 2.94 10.39 15.94
N ASN A 33 4.26 10.29 15.79
CA ASN A 33 5.17 9.63 16.71
C ASN A 33 4.69 8.22 17.12
N ARG A 34 4.32 7.41 16.11
CA ARG A 34 3.79 6.04 16.28
C ARG A 34 4.77 5.00 15.79
N HIS A 35 4.67 3.80 16.34
CA HIS A 35 5.42 2.64 15.87
C HIS A 35 4.68 1.92 14.74
N ASN A 36 5.40 1.14 13.95
CA ASN A 36 4.78 0.28 12.95
C ASN A 36 4.11 -0.92 13.64
N ASP A 37 2.81 -0.80 13.90
CA ASP A 37 1.97 -1.83 14.51
C ASP A 37 0.59 -1.89 13.81
N TYR A 38 -0.16 -2.96 14.04
CA TYR A 38 -1.45 -3.18 13.40
C TYR A 38 -2.43 -2.00 13.58
N ASN A 39 -2.51 -1.41 14.78
CA ASN A 39 -3.42 -0.28 15.03
C ASN A 39 -3.00 0.95 14.23
N SER A 40 -1.68 1.20 14.13
CA SER A 40 -1.15 2.30 13.33
C SER A 40 -1.47 2.13 11.84
N ARG A 41 -1.40 0.90 11.31
CA ARG A 41 -1.82 0.58 9.92
C ARG A 41 -3.31 0.78 9.71
N LEU A 42 -4.13 0.31 10.66
CA LEU A 42 -5.58 0.42 10.59
C LEU A 42 -6.05 1.88 10.60
N ILE A 43 -5.47 2.71 11.46
CA ILE A 43 -5.78 4.16 11.54
C ILE A 43 -5.39 4.83 10.22
N PHE A 44 -4.18 4.57 9.73
CA PHE A 44 -3.71 5.16 8.48
C PHE A 44 -4.60 4.78 7.30
N ILE A 45 -4.90 3.48 7.11
CA ILE A 45 -5.70 2.99 5.99
C ILE A 45 -7.13 3.50 6.08
N THR A 46 -7.71 3.59 7.27
CA THR A 46 -9.05 4.15 7.46
C THR A 46 -9.11 5.62 7.01
N ASN A 47 -8.14 6.43 7.44
CA ASN A 47 -8.06 7.84 7.03
C ASN A 47 -7.70 8.00 5.55
N TYR A 48 -6.84 7.14 5.02
CA TYR A 48 -6.41 7.15 3.62
C TYR A 48 -7.58 6.84 2.69
N LEU A 49 -8.42 5.86 3.04
CA LEU A 49 -9.61 5.48 2.27
C LEU A 49 -10.71 6.56 2.31
N ASP A 50 -10.88 7.22 3.46
CA ASP A 50 -11.80 8.35 3.64
C ASP A 50 -11.37 9.55 2.75
N ALA A 51 -10.08 9.89 2.78
CA ALA A 51 -9.53 11.01 2.01
C ALA A 51 -9.65 10.86 0.48
N ILE A 52 -9.79 9.62 -0.02
CA ILE A 52 -9.91 9.33 -1.46
C ILE A 52 -11.35 8.94 -1.86
N ASN A 53 -12.34 9.09 -0.98
CA ASN A 53 -13.75 8.70 -1.19
C ASN A 53 -13.88 7.26 -1.75
N PHE A 54 -13.11 6.31 -1.21
CA PHE A 54 -13.15 4.93 -1.65
C PHE A 54 -14.34 4.19 -1.02
N GLU A 55 -15.55 4.48 -1.51
CA GLU A 55 -16.82 3.84 -1.11
C GLU A 55 -16.88 2.33 -1.46
N LEU A 56 -15.90 1.83 -2.21
CA LEU A 56 -15.91 0.51 -2.87
C LEU A 56 -15.22 -0.64 -2.12
N TYR A 57 -14.40 -0.34 -1.09
CA TYR A 57 -13.72 -1.38 -0.33
C TYR A 57 -14.43 -1.57 1.01
N GLY A 58 -15.37 -2.52 1.05
CA GLY A 58 -15.85 -3.09 2.32
C GLY A 58 -14.71 -3.67 3.16
N VAL A 59 -15.05 -4.34 4.27
CA VAL A 59 -14.08 -4.90 5.24
C VAL A 59 -12.93 -5.68 4.56
N GLU A 60 -13.20 -6.44 3.50
CA GLU A 60 -12.20 -7.20 2.73
C GLU A 60 -11.12 -6.34 2.04
N GLY A 61 -11.47 -5.15 1.51
CA GLY A 61 -10.47 -4.30 0.84
C GLY A 61 -9.56 -3.57 1.83
N ARG A 62 -10.05 -3.30 3.05
CA ARG A 62 -9.23 -2.76 4.15
C ARG A 62 -8.17 -3.77 4.58
N GLU A 63 -8.55 -5.02 4.79
CA GLU A 63 -7.64 -6.09 5.20
C GLU A 63 -6.55 -6.35 4.14
N GLN A 64 -6.92 -6.35 2.85
CA GLN A 64 -5.94 -6.48 1.76
C GLN A 64 -4.93 -5.32 1.73
N LEU A 65 -5.37 -4.09 1.99
CA LEU A 65 -4.47 -2.94 2.09
C LEU A 65 -3.54 -3.04 3.31
N ILE A 66 -4.05 -3.51 4.46
CA ILE A 66 -3.23 -3.72 5.65
C ILE A 66 -2.15 -4.75 5.37
N ALA A 67 -2.50 -5.89 4.76
CA ALA A 67 -1.56 -6.94 4.41
C ALA A 67 -0.52 -6.48 3.36
N ALA A 68 -0.95 -5.73 2.35
CA ALA A 68 -0.04 -5.18 1.35
C ALA A 68 0.96 -4.19 1.96
N LEU A 69 0.50 -3.37 2.91
CA LEU A 69 1.32 -2.40 3.62
C LEU A 69 2.33 -3.09 4.54
N GLU A 70 1.89 -4.11 5.28
CA GLU A 70 2.75 -4.93 6.13
C GLU A 70 3.88 -5.56 5.32
N LYS A 71 3.53 -6.29 4.25
CA LYS A 71 4.52 -6.92 3.37
C LYS A 71 5.51 -5.90 2.81
N SER A 72 5.02 -4.76 2.30
CA SER A 72 5.89 -3.72 1.71
C SER A 72 6.84 -3.12 2.75
N PHE A 73 6.43 -3.01 4.00
CA PHE A 73 7.26 -2.47 5.08
C PHE A 73 8.34 -3.47 5.51
N ASP A 74 8.02 -4.75 5.59
CA ASP A 74 8.98 -5.81 5.88
C ASP A 74 10.01 -5.99 4.75
N GLU A 75 9.58 -5.92 3.48
CA GLU A 75 10.47 -5.97 2.31
C GLU A 75 11.44 -4.78 2.26
N ASP A 76 11.00 -3.60 2.68
CA ASP A 76 11.84 -2.40 2.78
C ASP A 76 12.87 -2.53 3.90
N LYS A 77 12.48 -3.04 5.08
CA LYS A 77 13.40 -3.32 6.20
C LYS A 77 14.46 -4.37 5.86
N ALA A 78 14.14 -5.34 5.00
CA ALA A 78 15.06 -6.40 4.60
C ALA A 78 16.10 -5.95 3.55
N ASN A 79 15.89 -4.80 2.91
CA ASN A 79 16.78 -4.24 1.88
C ASN A 79 17.65 -3.08 2.37
N ASP A 80 17.55 -2.70 3.65
CA ASP A 80 18.37 -1.69 4.35
C ASP A 80 19.46 -2.38 5.19
#